data_AF-A0A7U8C3Y5-F1
#
_entry.id   AF-A0A7U8C3Y5-F1
#
_cell.length_a   1.000
_cell.length_b   1.000
_cell.length_c   1.000
_cell.angle_alpha   90.00
_cell.angle_beta   90.00
_cell.angle_gamma   90.00
#
_symmetry.space_group_name_H-M   'P 1'
#
loop_
_entity.id
_entity.type
_entity.pdbx_description
1 polymer ?
#
loop_
_entity_poly.entity_id
_entity_poly.type
_entity_poly.pdbx_seq_one_letter_code
_entity_poly.pdbx_strand_id
1 'polypeptide(L)' 'PTRKERYTVLISPHVNKDARDQYEIRTHKRVLDIVEPTEKTVDALMKLDLAAGVEVQISLG' A
#
# COMPACT_ATOMS: atom_id res chain seq x y z
N PRO A 1 -8.24 6.33 0.86
CA PRO A 1 -7.75 6.81 2.19
C PRO A 1 -6.48 6.04 2.58
N THR A 2 -5.53 6.71 3.25
CA THR A 2 -4.24 6.09 3.64
C THR A 2 -4.34 5.49 5.03
N ARG A 3 -4.08 4.19 5.16
CA ARG A 3 -3.95 3.57 6.48
C ARG A 3 -2.56 3.90 7.02
N LYS A 4 -2.50 4.47 8.22
CA LYS A 4 -1.27 4.89 8.88
C LYS A 4 -1.04 3.99 10.09
N GLU A 5 -0.07 3.10 10.00
CA GLU A 5 0.30 2.21 11.10
C GLU A 5 1.54 2.78 11.76
N ARG A 6 1.41 3.15 13.04
CA ARG A 6 2.49 3.74 13.83
C ARG A 6 3.03 2.72 14.81
N TYR A 7 4.33 2.52 14.78
CA TYR A 7 5.06 1.63 15.67
C TYR A 7 6.00 2.45 16.52
N THR A 8 6.01 2.18 17.82
CA THR A 8 6.96 2.81 18.74
C THR A 8 7.77 1.73 19.41
N VAL A 9 9.08 1.74 19.17
CA VAL A 9 10.00 0.68 19.61
C VAL A 9 10.99 1.28 20.61
N LEU A 10 11.30 0.55 21.68
CA LEU A 10 12.37 0.92 22.60
C LEU A 10 13.71 0.56 21.96
N ILE A 11 14.62 1.53 21.91
CA ILE A 11 15.95 1.35 21.29
C ILE A 11 16.96 0.86 22.33
N SER A 12 16.75 1.21 23.61
CA SER A 12 17.68 0.86 24.69
C SER A 12 17.53 -0.59 25.12
N PRO A 13 18.63 -1.36 25.24
CA PRO A 13 18.59 -2.73 25.75
C PRO A 13 18.29 -2.81 27.26
N HIS A 14 18.47 -1.72 28.02
CA HIS A 14 18.20 -1.70 29.47
C HIS A 14 17.60 -0.37 29.94
N VAL A 15 16.54 -0.46 30.76
CA VAL A 15 15.90 0.54 31.66
C VAL A 15 15.46 1.91 31.10
N ASN A 16 16.02 2.39 29.99
CA ASN A 16 15.68 3.70 29.44
C ASN A 16 14.35 3.67 28.68
N LYS A 17 13.26 4.06 29.37
CA LYS A 17 11.89 4.08 28.85
C LYS A 17 11.60 5.25 27.89
N ASP A 18 12.43 6.28 27.93
CA ASP A 18 12.29 7.50 27.12
C ASP A 18 13.01 7.39 25.77
N ALA A 19 13.93 6.42 25.63
CA ALA A 19 14.60 6.10 24.38
C ALA A 19 13.65 5.30 23.46
N ARG A 20 12.77 6.02 22.76
CA ARG A 20 11.77 5.45 21.84
C ARG A 20 11.97 5.98 20.42
N ASP A 21 12.00 5.08 19.45
CA ASP A 21 11.87 5.43 18.03
C ASP A 21 10.43 5.30 17.57
N GLN A 22 10.00 6.21 16.71
CA GLN A 22 8.69 6.18 16.07
C GLN A 22 8.85 5.88 14.58
N TYR A 23 8.27 4.77 14.15
CA TYR A 23 8.20 4.35 12.75
C TYR A 23 6.75 4.43 12.28
N GLU A 24 6.56 4.68 10.98
CA GLU A 24 5.24 4.67 10.36
C GLU A 24 5.27 3.90 9.04
N ILE A 25 4.32 2.98 8.87
CA ILE A 25 4.04 2.34 7.58
C ILE A 25 2.74 2.96 7.04
N ARG A 26 2.80 3.48 5.81
CA ARG A 26 1.65 4.10 5.13
C ARG A 26 1.20 3.23 3.97
N THR A 27 0.03 2.61 4.10
CA THR A 27 -0.59 1.87 3.01
C THR A 27 -1.58 2.77 2.27
N HIS A 28 -1.26 3.11 1.02
CA HIS A 28 -2.07 3.98 0.19
C HIS A 28 -3.05 3.14 -0.66
N LYS A 29 -4.36 3.29 -0.42
CA LYS A 29 -5.40 2.68 -1.27
C LYS A 29 -5.89 3.69 -2.31
N ARG A 30 -5.83 3.32 -3.58
CA ARG A 30 -6.40 4.05 -4.73
C ARG A 30 -7.48 3.19 -5.37
N VAL A 31 -8.58 3.80 -5.79
CA VAL A 31 -9.68 3.14 -6.48
C VAL A 31 -9.80 3.79 -7.85
N LEU A 32 -9.84 2.98 -8.90
CA LEU A 32 -10.09 3.37 -10.27
C LEU A 32 -11.30 2.58 -10.74
N ASP A 33 -12.27 3.27 -11.33
CA ASP A 33 -13.49 2.68 -11.85
C ASP A 33 -13.57 2.93 -13.36
N ILE A 34 -13.88 1.89 -14.14
CA ILE A 34 -13.92 1.94 -15.61
C ILE A 34 -15.35 1.57 -16.01
N VAL A 35 -16.11 2.57 -16.44
CA VAL A 35 -17.54 2.45 -16.75
C VAL A 35 -17.82 1.59 -17.99
N GLU A 36 -16.94 1.60 -18.98
CA GLU A 36 -17.04 0.78 -20.20
C GLU A 36 -15.72 0.05 -20.47
N PRO A 37 -15.54 -1.18 -19.95
CA PRO A 37 -14.36 -1.96 -20.25
C PRO A 37 -14.43 -2.51 -21.67
N THR A 38 -13.56 -2.04 -22.57
CA THR A 38 -13.30 -2.75 -23.83
C THR A 38 -12.38 -3.95 -23.58
N GLU A 39 -12.51 -5.04 -24.34
CA GLU A 39 -11.63 -6.22 -24.20
C GLU A 39 -10.14 -5.86 -24.32
N LYS A 40 -9.83 -4.90 -25.21
CA LYS A 40 -8.47 -4.38 -25.40
C LYS A 40 -7.92 -3.68 -24.16
N THR A 41 -8.77 -2.99 -23.40
CA THR A 41 -8.36 -2.31 -22.15
C THR A 41 -8.11 -3.28 -21.01
N VAL A 42 -8.82 -4.42 -20.94
CA VAL A 42 -8.55 -5.46 -19.93
C VAL A 42 -7.18 -6.10 -20.16
N ASP A 43 -6.89 -6.46 -21.42
CA ASP A 43 -5.60 -7.03 -21.82
C ASP A 43 -4.43 -6.06 -21.60
N ALA A 44 -4.66 -4.77 -21.83
CA ALA A 44 -3.65 -3.73 -21.62
C ALA A 44 -3.32 -3.55 -20.13
N LEU A 45 -4.31 -3.66 -19.24
CA LEU A 45 -4.10 -3.53 -17.80
C LEU A 45 -3.36 -4.73 -17.19
N MET A 46 -3.55 -5.94 -17.74
CA MET A 46 -2.82 -7.14 -17.30
C MET A 46 -1.36 -7.15 -17.79
N LYS A 47 -1.08 -6.55 -18.95
CA LYS A 47 0.27 -6.47 -19.53
C LYS A 47 1.07 -5.25 -19.08
N LEU A 48 0.47 -4.36 -18.31
CA LEU A 48 1.14 -3.13 -17.89
C LEU A 48 2.24 -3.46 -16.86
N ASP A 49 3.47 -3.05 -17.14
CA ASP A 49 4.57 -3.18 -16.19
C ASP A 49 4.35 -2.22 -15.02
N LEU A 50 3.82 -2.78 -13.93
CA LEU A 50 3.66 -2.07 -12.67
C LEU A 50 5.00 -2.01 -11.94
N ALA A 51 5.23 -0.90 -11.24
CA ALA A 51 6.42 -0.77 -10.39
C ALA A 51 6.40 -1.84 -9.28
N ALA A 52 7.58 -2.43 -9.00
CA ALA A 52 7.73 -3.42 -7.95
C ALA A 52 7.19 -2.91 -6.61
N GLY A 53 6.33 -3.69 -5.95
CA GLY A 53 5.71 -3.35 -4.67
C GLY A 53 4.32 -2.71 -4.76
N VAL A 54 3.74 -2.57 -5.96
CA VAL A 54 2.33 -2.20 -6.14
C VAL A 54 1.50 -3.45 -6.36
N GLU A 55 0.56 -3.72 -5.45
CA GLU A 55 -0.44 -4.78 -5.60
C GLU A 55 -1.72 -4.19 -6.21
N VAL A 56 -2.21 -4.81 -7.28
CA VAL A 56 -3.44 -4.41 -7.97
C VAL A 56 -4.47 -5.53 -7.82
N GLN A 57 -5.63 -5.19 -7.27
CA GLN A 57 -6.78 -6.08 -7.19
C GLN A 57 -7.81 -5.67 -8.24
N ILE A 58 -8.14 -6.59 -9.14
CA ILE A 58 -9.17 -6.41 -10.16
C ILE A 58 -10.42 -7.16 -9.71
N SER A 59 -11.56 -6.48 -9.67
CA SER A 59 -12.88 -7.07 -9.41
C SER A 59 -13.78 -6.79 -10.60
N LEU A 60 -14.31 -7.84 -11.23
CA LEU A 60 -15.37 -7.75 -12.24
C LEU A 60 -16.70 -7.94 -11.49
N GLY A 61 -17.51 -6.89 -11.46
CA GLY A 61 -18.87 -6.90 -10.88
C GLY A 61 -19.91 -7.28 -11.92
#